data_AF-A0A537BC12-F1
#
_entry.id   AF-A0A537BC12-F1
#
_cell.length_a   1.000
_cell.length_b   1.000
_cell.length_c   1.000
_cell.angle_alpha   90.00
_cell.angle_beta   90.00
_cell.angle_gamma   90.00
#
_symmetry.space_group_name_H-M   'P 1'
#
loop_
_entity.id
_entity.type
_entity.pdbx_description
1 polymer ?
#
loop_
_entity_poly.entity_id
_entity_poly.type
_entity_poly.pdbx_seq_one_letter_code
_entity_poly.pdbx_strand_id
1 'polypeptide(L)'
;GNSLSSALQQFPLAFPPLYVSTVQASERTSDLAPALGRYVAYQNQLEAIRKRLVNAAIYPALLIGVGGLVSLFLLLYVVPRFSRIYEERNVDLPIFSKLLLSWGQLVEGHGTLVMGILAGLVIAGAYALRNARIKARIGNLLWKLPAIGERLMLYQLARFYRTIGMLLRGGTPLPTALRMGAELLHPLLRARLAMASRAVNEGRPVSEAMEANGLTTIIALRMLTVGEKSGNMGEMMEKIAEFHDEEISRWVEWFARLFEPLLMTAIGLVIGAIVVLMYMPIFELAGSLK
;
A
#
# COMPACT_ATOMS: atom_id res chain seq x y z
N GLY A 1 -2.10 43.91 -10.59
CA GLY A 1 -2.47 42.82 -9.66
C GLY A 1 -1.87 41.53 -10.17
N ASN A 2 -1.38 40.66 -9.28
CA ASN A 2 -0.90 39.34 -9.66
C ASN A 2 -2.08 38.45 -10.09
N SER A 3 -1.84 37.43 -10.93
CA SER A 3 -2.85 36.39 -11.17
C SER A 3 -3.17 35.65 -9.87
N LEU A 4 -4.40 35.14 -9.73
CA LEU A 4 -4.81 34.32 -8.61
C LEU A 4 -3.92 33.07 -8.50
N SER A 5 -3.56 32.42 -9.61
CA SER A 5 -2.61 31.30 -9.63
C SER A 5 -1.25 31.66 -9.02
N SER A 6 -0.71 32.86 -9.32
CA SER A 6 0.55 33.33 -8.77
C SER A 6 0.46 33.63 -7.27
N ALA A 7 -0.69 34.10 -6.79
CA ALA A 7 -0.92 34.32 -5.37
C ALA A 7 -1.04 32.99 -4.61
N LEU A 8 -1.76 32.01 -5.15
CA LEU A 8 -1.93 30.68 -4.54
C LEU A 8 -0.62 29.90 -4.46
N GLN A 9 0.26 30.05 -5.46
CA GLN A 9 1.56 29.37 -5.50
C GLN A 9 2.47 29.75 -4.32
N GLN A 10 2.25 30.90 -3.68
CA GLN A 10 3.01 31.35 -2.50
C GLN A 10 2.67 30.54 -1.24
N PHE A 11 1.57 29.78 -1.24
CA PHE A 11 1.11 28.98 -0.10
C PHE A 11 1.01 27.49 -0.44
N PRO A 12 2.12 26.80 -0.73
CA PRO A 12 2.13 25.40 -1.19
C PRO A 12 1.61 24.39 -0.15
N LEU A 13 1.58 24.77 1.14
CA LEU A 13 0.99 23.95 2.21
C LEU A 13 -0.54 23.95 2.18
N ALA A 14 -1.15 25.06 1.73
CA ALA A 14 -2.59 25.20 1.63
C ALA A 14 -3.09 24.80 0.23
N PHE A 15 -2.31 25.09 -0.82
CA PHE A 15 -2.69 24.86 -2.21
C PHE A 15 -1.71 23.90 -2.89
N PRO A 16 -2.11 22.62 -3.07
CA PRO A 16 -1.31 21.65 -3.78
C PRO A 16 -0.99 22.09 -5.22
N PRO A 17 0.13 21.66 -5.82
CA PRO A 17 0.52 22.03 -7.18
C PRO A 17 -0.56 21.78 -8.23
N LEU A 18 -1.33 20.68 -8.08
CA LEU A 18 -2.44 20.35 -8.95
C LEU A 18 -3.60 21.36 -8.86
N TYR A 19 -3.89 21.88 -7.66
CA TYR A 19 -4.90 22.92 -7.47
C TYR A 19 -4.48 24.21 -8.17
N VAL A 20 -3.24 24.64 -7.93
CA VAL A 20 -2.66 25.84 -8.56
C VAL A 20 -2.67 25.71 -10.09
N SER A 21 -2.32 24.53 -10.61
CA SER A 21 -2.32 24.24 -12.04
C SER A 21 -3.72 24.27 -12.66
N THR A 22 -4.73 23.71 -11.97
CA THR A 22 -6.13 23.78 -12.39
C THR A 22 -6.63 25.23 -12.42
N VAL A 23 -6.27 26.04 -11.41
CA VAL A 23 -6.59 27.48 -11.37
C VAL A 23 -5.90 28.20 -12.52
N GLN A 24 -4.59 27.99 -12.72
CA GLN A 24 -3.83 28.62 -13.80
C GLN A 24 -4.40 28.32 -15.19
N ALA A 25 -4.85 27.08 -15.44
CA ALA A 25 -5.46 26.68 -16.70
C ALA A 25 -6.83 27.34 -16.92
N SER A 26 -7.61 27.52 -15.85
CA SER A 26 -8.98 28.06 -15.90
C SER A 26 -9.06 29.59 -15.78
N GLU A 27 -8.01 30.24 -15.27
CA GLU A 27 -7.89 31.70 -15.26
C GLU A 27 -7.92 32.30 -16.67
N ARG A 28 -7.28 31.62 -17.63
CA ARG A 28 -7.22 32.08 -19.03
C ARG A 28 -8.54 31.92 -19.77
N THR A 29 -9.39 30.99 -19.33
CA THR A 29 -10.67 30.65 -19.97
C THR A 29 -11.87 31.21 -19.21
N SER A 30 -11.65 31.92 -18.10
CA SER A 30 -12.68 32.39 -17.18
C SER A 30 -13.62 31.28 -16.67
N ASP A 31 -13.16 30.03 -16.68
CA ASP A 31 -13.93 28.81 -16.33
C ASP A 31 -13.58 28.29 -14.92
N LEU A 32 -13.36 29.20 -13.97
CA LEU A 32 -12.86 28.84 -12.62
C LEU A 32 -13.84 27.96 -11.85
N ALA A 33 -15.15 28.29 -11.86
CA ALA A 33 -16.13 27.55 -11.07
C ALA A 33 -16.26 26.08 -11.51
N PRO A 34 -16.44 25.76 -12.81
CA PRO A 34 -16.43 24.37 -13.27
C PRO A 34 -15.08 23.67 -13.06
N ALA A 35 -13.95 24.38 -13.18
CA ALA A 35 -12.63 23.81 -12.89
C ALA A 35 -12.46 23.39 -11.43
N LEU A 36 -12.91 24.23 -10.50
CA LEU A 36 -12.94 23.90 -9.07
C LEU A 36 -13.90 22.75 -8.78
N GLY A 37 -15.06 22.70 -9.44
CA GLY A 37 -15.98 21.56 -9.35
C GLY A 37 -15.34 20.23 -9.79
N ARG A 38 -14.60 20.23 -10.91
CA ARG A 38 -13.82 19.08 -11.37
C ARG A 38 -12.74 18.66 -10.35
N TYR A 39 -12.04 19.62 -9.76
CA TYR A 39 -11.05 19.35 -8.73
C TYR A 39 -11.67 18.74 -7.45
N VAL A 40 -12.82 19.25 -7.01
CA VAL A 40 -13.54 18.68 -5.86
C VAL A 40 -14.00 17.24 -6.16
N ALA A 41 -14.54 16.99 -7.35
CA ALA A 41 -14.90 15.64 -7.78
C ALA A 41 -13.69 14.69 -7.79
N TYR A 42 -12.55 15.15 -8.31
CA TYR A 42 -11.29 14.42 -8.26
C TYR A 42 -10.87 14.07 -6.82
N GLN A 43 -10.92 15.03 -5.90
CA GLN A 43 -10.57 14.80 -4.50
C GLN A 43 -11.51 13.79 -3.83
N ASN A 44 -12.81 13.90 -4.08
CA ASN A 44 -13.80 12.95 -3.57
C ASN A 44 -13.54 11.52 -4.06
N GLN A 45 -13.17 11.35 -5.34
CA GLN A 45 -12.81 10.05 -5.90
C GLN A 45 -11.55 9.48 -5.23
N LEU A 46 -10.50 10.29 -5.09
CA LEU A 46 -9.28 9.86 -4.38
C LEU A 46 -9.55 9.46 -2.93
N GLU A 47 -10.39 10.23 -2.23
CA GLU A 47 -10.76 9.93 -0.86
C GLU A 47 -11.59 8.64 -0.77
N ALA A 48 -12.51 8.41 -1.71
CA ALA A 48 -13.28 7.16 -1.77
C ALA A 48 -12.38 5.93 -1.97
N ILE A 49 -11.41 6.01 -2.89
CA ILE A 49 -10.42 4.94 -3.11
C ILE A 49 -9.59 4.72 -1.84
N ARG A 50 -9.09 5.80 -1.22
CA ARG A 50 -8.34 5.71 0.03
C ARG A 50 -9.17 5.06 1.13
N LYS A 51 -10.44 5.43 1.29
CA LYS A 51 -11.35 4.84 2.28
C LYS A 51 -11.55 3.35 2.04
N ARG A 52 -11.74 2.92 0.80
CA ARG A 52 -11.84 1.49 0.44
C ARG A 52 -10.57 0.72 0.82
N LEU A 53 -9.40 1.26 0.47
CA LEU A 53 -8.10 0.66 0.81
C LEU A 53 -7.89 0.56 2.33
N VAL A 54 -8.22 1.62 3.06
CA VAL A 54 -8.09 1.63 4.54
C VAL A 54 -9.07 0.62 5.15
N ASN A 55 -10.33 0.62 4.72
CA ASN A 55 -11.35 -0.28 5.27
C ASN A 55 -10.99 -1.76 5.05
N ALA A 56 -10.45 -2.12 3.88
CA ALA A 56 -9.99 -3.47 3.60
C ALA A 56 -8.80 -3.91 4.49
N ALA A 57 -8.00 -2.96 4.98
CA ALA A 57 -6.84 -3.24 5.82
C ALA A 57 -7.16 -3.30 7.34
N ILE A 58 -8.32 -2.79 7.78
CA ILE A 58 -8.69 -2.76 9.21
C ILE A 58 -8.74 -4.16 9.81
N TYR A 59 -9.42 -5.10 9.14
CA TYR A 59 -9.63 -6.44 9.69
C TYR A 59 -8.32 -7.24 9.80
N PRO A 60 -7.46 -7.34 8.75
CA PRO A 60 -6.15 -7.96 8.89
C PRO A 60 -5.28 -7.32 9.98
N ALA A 61 -5.30 -5.99 10.10
CA ALA A 61 -4.54 -5.29 11.13
C ALA A 61 -5.04 -5.62 12.55
N LEU A 62 -6.36 -5.69 12.76
CA LEU A 62 -6.97 -6.11 14.02
C LEU A 62 -6.56 -7.54 14.38
N LEU A 63 -6.63 -8.46 13.41
CA LEU A 63 -6.33 -9.87 13.64
C LEU A 63 -4.84 -10.12 13.93
N ILE A 64 -3.93 -9.43 13.23
CA ILE A 64 -2.49 -9.43 13.55
C ILE A 64 -2.26 -8.85 14.95
N GLY A 65 -2.95 -7.75 15.31
CA GLY A 65 -2.81 -7.11 16.61
C GLY A 65 -3.28 -8.00 17.76
N VAL A 66 -4.52 -8.47 17.71
CA VAL A 66 -5.12 -9.30 18.77
C VAL A 66 -4.48 -10.70 18.82
N GLY A 67 -4.35 -11.36 17.66
CA GLY A 67 -3.74 -12.69 17.58
C GLY A 67 -2.26 -12.68 17.95
N GLY A 68 -1.54 -11.63 17.52
CA GLY A 68 -0.16 -11.40 17.93
C GLY A 68 -0.04 -11.16 19.43
N LEU A 69 -0.93 -10.36 20.03
CA LEU A 69 -0.96 -10.13 21.47
C LEU A 69 -1.22 -11.41 22.27
N VAL A 70 -2.19 -12.22 21.87
CA VAL A 70 -2.48 -13.51 22.52
C VAL A 70 -1.30 -14.46 22.38
N SER A 71 -0.74 -14.60 21.17
CA SER A 71 0.42 -15.46 20.92
C SER A 71 1.63 -15.01 21.73
N LEU A 72 1.86 -13.69 21.82
CA LEU A 72 2.94 -13.13 22.60
C LEU A 72 2.76 -13.38 24.11
N PHE A 73 1.54 -13.21 24.63
CA PHE A 73 1.23 -13.52 26.02
C PHE A 73 1.50 -14.99 26.35
N LEU A 74 1.10 -15.91 25.47
CA LEU A 74 1.38 -17.34 25.66
C LEU A 74 2.89 -17.60 25.66
N LEU A 75 3.63 -17.07 24.69
CA LEU A 75 5.07 -17.31 24.56
C LEU A 75 5.92 -16.66 25.66
N LEU A 76 5.54 -15.47 26.15
CA LEU A 76 6.34 -14.74 27.12
C LEU A 76 5.98 -15.03 28.58
N TYR A 77 4.73 -15.41 28.85
CA TYR A 77 4.27 -15.60 30.23
C TYR A 77 3.91 -17.05 30.53
N VAL A 78 3.13 -17.69 29.66
CA VAL A 78 2.62 -19.04 29.93
C VAL A 78 3.71 -20.09 29.71
N VAL A 79 4.39 -20.06 28.57
CA VAL A 79 5.41 -21.04 28.20
C VAL A 79 6.56 -21.13 29.23
N PRO A 80 7.17 -20.01 29.70
CA PRO A 80 8.25 -20.08 30.70
C PRO A 80 7.78 -20.61 32.05
N ARG A 81 6.53 -20.33 32.44
CA ARG A 81 5.99 -20.85 33.70
C ARG A 81 5.85 -22.37 33.68
N PHE A 82 5.51 -22.94 32.52
CA PHE A 82 5.46 -24.38 32.33
C PHE A 82 6.85 -25.00 32.22
N SER A 83 7.83 -24.33 31.59
CA SER A 83 9.19 -24.88 31.50
C SER A 83 9.82 -25.12 32.87
N ARG A 84 9.63 -24.21 33.84
CA ARG A 84 10.12 -24.37 35.22
C ARG A 84 9.59 -25.62 35.92
N ILE A 85 8.32 -25.97 35.70
CA ILE A 85 7.70 -27.16 36.30
C ILE A 85 8.37 -28.46 35.79
N TYR A 86 8.93 -28.41 34.58
CA TYR A 86 9.55 -29.57 33.95
C TYR A 86 11.07 -29.66 34.17
N GLU A 87 11.77 -28.54 34.37
CA GLU A 87 13.21 -28.54 34.68
C GLU A 87 13.56 -29.34 35.93
N GLU A 88 12.64 -29.40 36.90
CA GLU A 88 12.83 -30.15 38.14
C GLU A 88 12.78 -31.69 37.93
N ARG A 89 12.43 -32.16 36.73
CA ARG A 89 12.32 -33.59 36.41
C ARG A 89 13.38 -34.03 35.39
N ASN A 90 14.35 -34.81 35.87
CA ASN A 90 15.40 -35.49 35.08
C ASN A 90 14.82 -36.62 34.19
N VAL A 91 13.93 -36.30 33.27
CA VAL A 91 13.36 -37.26 32.30
C VAL A 91 13.82 -36.89 30.90
N ASP A 92 14.08 -37.90 30.06
CA ASP A 92 14.36 -37.71 28.64
C ASP A 92 13.13 -37.13 27.93
N LEU A 93 13.13 -35.81 27.79
CA LEU A 93 12.05 -35.09 27.15
C LEU A 93 12.10 -35.28 25.61
N PRO A 94 10.95 -35.51 24.95
CA PRO A 94 10.86 -35.49 23.50
C PRO A 94 11.30 -34.15 22.89
N ILE A 95 11.62 -34.16 21.60
CA ILE A 95 12.18 -33.01 20.86
C ILE A 95 11.32 -31.75 21.02
N PHE A 96 10.00 -31.88 20.96
CA PHE A 96 9.08 -30.76 21.11
C PHE A 96 9.17 -30.13 22.50
N SER A 97 9.19 -30.94 23.56
CA SER A 97 9.35 -30.49 24.94
C SER A 97 10.71 -29.82 25.18
N LYS A 98 11.79 -30.30 24.55
CA LYS A 98 13.11 -29.65 24.58
C LYS A 98 13.10 -28.28 23.90
N LEU A 99 12.39 -28.13 22.78
CA LEU A 99 12.22 -26.83 22.11
C LEU A 99 11.48 -25.83 23.02
N LEU A 100 10.41 -26.28 23.69
CA LEU A 100 9.67 -25.46 24.66
C LEU A 100 10.56 -25.02 25.83
N LEU A 101 11.34 -25.94 26.42
CA LEU A 101 12.28 -25.63 27.50
C LEU A 101 13.32 -24.61 27.06
N SER A 102 13.93 -24.82 25.88
CA SER A 102 14.94 -23.89 25.35
C SER A 102 14.39 -22.47 25.13
N TRP A 103 13.13 -22.36 24.68
CA TRP A 103 12.46 -21.07 24.53
C TRP A 103 12.14 -20.45 25.90
N GLY A 104 11.60 -21.25 26.82
CA GLY A 104 11.30 -20.83 28.19
C GLY A 104 12.53 -20.29 28.92
N GLN A 105 13.65 -21.00 28.85
CA GLN A 105 14.95 -20.59 29.41
C GLN A 105 15.50 -19.32 28.76
N LEU A 106 15.37 -19.17 27.45
CA LEU A 106 15.81 -17.97 26.73
C LEU A 106 15.01 -16.74 27.18
N VAL A 107 13.69 -16.88 27.28
CA VAL A 107 12.80 -15.82 27.76
C VAL A 107 13.01 -15.55 29.25
N GLU A 108 13.29 -16.56 30.07
CA GLU A 108 13.53 -16.38 31.50
C GLU A 108 14.87 -15.69 31.78
N GLY A 109 15.95 -16.13 31.12
CA GLY A 109 17.28 -15.54 31.26
C GLY A 109 17.42 -14.15 30.65
N HIS A 110 16.60 -13.81 29.65
CA HIS A 110 16.69 -12.53 28.92
C HIS A 110 15.34 -11.79 28.81
N GLY A 111 14.38 -12.04 29.70
CA GLY A 111 13.01 -11.55 29.54
C GLY A 111 12.88 -10.02 29.45
N THR A 112 13.71 -9.29 30.19
CA THR A 112 13.79 -7.82 30.10
C THR A 112 14.33 -7.36 28.75
N LEU A 113 15.31 -8.07 28.18
CA LEU A 113 15.88 -7.80 26.87
C LEU A 113 14.92 -8.18 25.73
N VAL A 114 14.20 -9.31 25.84
CA VAL A 114 13.15 -9.71 24.88
C VAL A 114 12.00 -8.71 24.86
N MET A 115 11.50 -8.29 26.03
CA MET A 115 10.49 -7.23 26.12
C MET A 115 11.02 -5.90 25.60
N GLY A 116 12.28 -5.56 25.86
CA GLY A 116 12.94 -4.37 25.32
C GLY A 116 13.04 -4.38 23.80
N ILE A 117 13.38 -5.52 23.19
CA ILE A 117 13.42 -5.69 21.73
C ILE A 117 12.01 -5.57 21.13
N LEU A 118 11.00 -6.20 21.73
CA LEU A 118 9.62 -6.12 21.26
C LEU A 118 9.07 -4.70 21.35
N ALA A 119 9.25 -4.02 22.49
CA ALA A 119 8.90 -2.62 22.65
C ALA A 119 9.66 -1.75 21.64
N GLY A 120 10.96 -2.02 21.45
CA GLY A 120 11.81 -1.36 20.47
C GLY A 120 11.30 -1.54 19.03
N LEU A 121 10.87 -2.74 18.64
CA LEU A 121 10.29 -3.03 17.33
C LEU A 121 8.96 -2.31 17.12
N VAL A 122 8.10 -2.27 18.13
CA VAL A 122 6.82 -1.55 18.07
C VAL A 122 7.06 -0.04 17.93
N ILE A 123 7.96 0.52 18.73
CA ILE A 123 8.32 1.95 18.68
C ILE A 123 9.01 2.29 17.35
N ALA A 124 9.96 1.47 16.90
CA ALA A 124 10.64 1.64 15.63
C ALA A 124 9.66 1.53 14.44
N GLY A 125 8.70 0.61 14.50
CA GLY A 125 7.62 0.50 13.53
C GLY A 125 6.74 1.75 13.51
N ALA A 126 6.31 2.23 14.68
CA ALA A 126 5.53 3.46 14.80
C ALA A 126 6.28 4.70 14.29
N TYR A 127 7.59 4.78 14.58
CA TYR A 127 8.46 5.85 14.10
C TYR A 127 8.69 5.77 12.58
N ALA A 128 8.90 4.56 12.04
CA ALA A 128 9.02 4.29 10.61
C ALA A 128 7.75 4.70 9.84
N LEU A 129 6.57 4.45 10.41
CA LEU A 129 5.28 4.87 9.86
C LEU A 129 5.04 6.39 9.94
N ARG A 130 5.84 7.13 10.72
CA ARG A 130 5.78 8.60 10.77
C ARG A 130 6.85 9.26 9.89
N ASN A 131 8.01 8.61 9.72
CA ASN A 131 9.13 9.21 9.00
C ASN A 131 9.00 9.10 7.48
N ALA A 132 8.92 10.25 6.79
CA ALA A 132 8.81 10.34 5.33
C ALA A 132 9.97 9.68 4.58
N ARG A 133 11.19 9.68 5.13
CA ARG A 133 12.36 9.05 4.51
C ARG A 133 12.27 7.52 4.52
N ILE A 134 11.76 6.96 5.62
CA ILE A 134 11.58 5.52 5.75
C ILE A 134 10.44 5.06 4.84
N LYS A 135 9.34 5.82 4.79
CA LYS A 135 8.26 5.59 3.81
C LYS A 135 8.78 5.57 2.38
N ALA A 136 9.64 6.52 2.00
CA ALA A 136 10.22 6.55 0.66
C ALA A 136 11.11 5.33 0.38
N ARG A 137 11.92 4.89 1.35
CA ARG A 137 12.74 3.67 1.22
C ARG A 137 11.91 2.40 1.12
N ILE A 138 10.90 2.24 1.96
CA ILE A 138 9.96 1.12 1.90
C ILE A 138 9.24 1.13 0.56
N GLY A 139 8.77 2.31 0.11
CA GLY A 139 8.19 2.49 -1.21
C GLY A 139 9.10 1.96 -2.31
N ASN A 140 10.36 2.42 -2.35
CA ASN A 140 11.33 1.97 -3.35
C ASN A 140 11.61 0.46 -3.27
N LEU A 141 11.55 -0.15 -2.09
CA LEU A 141 11.72 -1.60 -1.93
C LEU A 141 10.50 -2.36 -2.47
N LEU A 142 9.29 -1.90 -2.16
CA LEU A 142 8.04 -2.49 -2.67
C LEU A 142 7.96 -2.44 -4.20
N TRP A 143 8.51 -1.40 -4.81
CA TRP A 143 8.64 -1.27 -6.27
C TRP A 143 9.51 -2.34 -6.94
N LYS A 144 10.44 -2.95 -6.19
CA LYS A 144 11.32 -4.02 -6.70
C LYS A 144 10.67 -5.41 -6.63
N LEU A 145 9.61 -5.57 -5.85
CA LEU A 145 8.93 -6.86 -5.74
C LEU A 145 8.06 -7.06 -6.98
N PRO A 146 8.21 -8.16 -7.74
CA PRO A 146 7.55 -8.32 -9.04
C PRO A 146 6.02 -8.24 -8.94
N ALA A 147 5.41 -8.91 -7.95
CA ALA A 147 3.95 -8.90 -7.77
C ALA A 147 3.38 -7.56 -7.26
N ILE A 148 4.13 -6.83 -6.42
CA ILE A 148 3.66 -5.57 -5.80
C ILE A 148 4.00 -4.37 -6.68
N GLY A 149 5.17 -4.38 -7.31
CA GLY A 149 5.65 -3.31 -8.20
C GLY A 149 4.74 -3.10 -9.40
N GLU A 150 4.25 -4.18 -10.00
CA GLU A 150 3.27 -4.09 -11.10
C GLU A 150 1.96 -3.43 -10.66
N ARG A 151 1.47 -3.78 -9.45
CA ARG A 151 0.25 -3.18 -8.87
C ARG A 151 0.45 -1.72 -8.47
N LEU A 152 1.63 -1.36 -7.96
CA LEU A 152 2.00 0.03 -7.68
C LEU A 152 2.13 0.86 -8.96
N MET A 153 2.62 0.25 -10.04
CA MET A 153 2.62 0.87 -11.36
C MET A 153 1.20 1.16 -11.84
N LEU A 154 0.31 0.18 -11.76
CA LEU A 154 -1.09 0.36 -12.13
C LEU A 154 -1.77 1.47 -11.32
N TYR A 155 -1.51 1.53 -10.00
CA TYR A 155 -2.02 2.60 -9.13
C TYR A 155 -1.53 3.99 -9.52
N GLN A 156 -0.25 4.14 -9.85
CA GLN A 156 0.26 5.42 -10.30
C GLN A 156 -0.25 5.80 -11.68
N LEU A 157 -0.39 4.84 -12.59
CA LEU A 157 -0.97 5.06 -13.90
C LEU A 157 -2.44 5.49 -13.77
N ALA A 158 -3.24 4.85 -12.92
CA ALA A 158 -4.63 5.25 -12.67
C ALA A 158 -4.72 6.71 -12.20
N ARG A 159 -3.90 7.10 -11.22
CA ARG A 159 -3.84 8.49 -10.74
C ARG A 159 -3.38 9.46 -11.83
N PHE A 160 -2.38 9.07 -12.61
CA PHE A 160 -1.90 9.85 -13.74
C PHE A 160 -3.01 10.06 -14.77
N TYR A 161 -3.65 9.00 -15.25
CA TYR A 161 -4.74 9.05 -16.21
C TYR A 161 -5.89 9.93 -15.72
N ARG A 162 -6.26 9.83 -14.44
CA ARG A 162 -7.29 10.69 -13.86
C ARG A 162 -6.91 12.16 -13.90
N THR A 163 -5.68 12.48 -13.49
CA THR A 163 -5.20 13.86 -13.50
C THR A 163 -5.15 14.42 -14.92
N ILE A 164 -4.63 13.65 -15.89
CA ILE A 164 -4.62 14.07 -17.29
C ILE A 164 -6.03 14.26 -17.82
N GLY A 165 -6.95 13.33 -17.56
CA GLY A 165 -8.35 13.43 -17.96
C GLY A 165 -9.03 14.68 -17.43
N MET A 166 -8.88 14.96 -16.14
CA MET A 166 -9.40 16.18 -15.51
C MET A 166 -8.84 17.46 -16.17
N LEU A 167 -7.53 17.51 -16.42
CA LEU A 167 -6.88 18.67 -17.04
C LEU A 167 -7.34 18.87 -18.50
N LEU A 168 -7.42 17.78 -19.28
CA LEU A 168 -7.89 17.81 -20.66
C LEU A 168 -9.35 18.25 -20.76
N ARG A 169 -10.24 17.73 -19.89
CA ARG A 169 -11.64 18.19 -19.81
C ARG A 169 -11.76 19.65 -19.39
N GLY A 170 -10.77 20.16 -18.64
CA GLY A 170 -10.64 21.58 -18.33
C GLY A 170 -10.05 22.44 -19.45
N GLY A 171 -9.84 21.87 -20.65
CA GLY A 171 -9.30 22.58 -21.81
C GLY A 171 -7.77 22.75 -21.80
N THR A 172 -7.06 22.09 -20.88
CA THR A 172 -5.59 22.13 -20.86
C THR A 172 -5.06 21.36 -22.07
N PRO A 173 -4.17 21.94 -22.89
CA PRO A 173 -3.56 21.21 -24.01
C PRO A 173 -2.78 19.98 -23.53
N LEU A 174 -2.86 18.87 -24.28
CA LEU A 174 -2.26 17.58 -23.89
C LEU A 174 -0.76 17.66 -23.52
N PRO A 175 0.13 18.32 -24.29
CA PRO A 175 1.54 18.44 -23.91
C PRO A 175 1.75 19.08 -22.53
N THR A 176 0.90 20.05 -22.21
CA THR A 176 0.95 20.78 -20.93
C THR A 176 0.38 19.92 -19.81
N ALA A 177 -0.69 19.17 -20.06
CA ALA A 177 -1.23 18.20 -19.10
C ALA A 177 -0.20 17.08 -18.79
N LEU A 178 0.44 16.48 -19.81
CA LEU A 178 1.45 15.43 -19.63
C LEU A 178 2.64 15.91 -18.77
N ARG A 179 3.11 17.14 -19.00
CA ARG A 179 4.18 17.76 -18.21
C ARG A 179 3.78 17.91 -16.74
N MET A 180 2.56 18.39 -16.45
CA MET A 180 2.07 18.51 -15.08
C MET A 180 1.87 17.14 -14.41
N GLY A 181 1.34 16.16 -15.15
CA GLY A 181 1.12 14.80 -14.63
C GLY A 181 2.41 14.05 -14.31
N ALA A 182 3.54 14.43 -14.92
CA ALA A 182 4.84 13.79 -14.68
C ALA A 182 5.34 13.92 -13.23
N GLU A 183 4.94 14.98 -12.53
CA GLU A 183 5.33 15.19 -11.13
C GLU A 183 4.66 14.17 -10.18
N LEU A 184 3.50 13.64 -10.58
CA LEU A 184 2.74 12.66 -9.81
C LEU A 184 3.32 11.23 -9.90
N LEU A 185 4.16 10.98 -10.91
CA LEU A 185 4.74 9.68 -11.16
C LEU A 185 6.05 9.45 -10.39
N HIS A 186 6.25 8.22 -9.95
CA HIS A 186 7.53 7.73 -9.43
C HIS A 186 8.65 7.96 -10.46
N PRO A 187 9.89 8.24 -10.02
CA PRO A 187 11.01 8.54 -10.91
C PRO A 187 11.20 7.57 -12.08
N LEU A 188 10.96 6.27 -11.85
CA LEU A 188 11.03 5.22 -12.88
C LEU A 188 10.04 5.46 -14.04
N LEU A 189 8.79 5.82 -13.72
CA LEU A 189 7.75 6.09 -14.72
C LEU A 189 7.89 7.49 -15.33
N ARG A 190 8.45 8.44 -14.58
CA ARG A 190 8.68 9.81 -15.06
C ARG A 190 9.64 9.84 -16.25
N ALA A 191 10.71 9.04 -16.23
CA ALA A 191 11.64 8.93 -17.35
C ALA A 191 10.96 8.39 -18.62
N ARG A 192 10.13 7.35 -18.46
CA ARG A 192 9.32 6.76 -19.56
C ARG A 192 8.32 7.78 -20.11
N LEU A 193 7.64 8.53 -19.23
CA LEU A 193 6.70 9.56 -19.64
C LEU A 193 7.39 10.71 -20.38
N ALA A 194 8.62 11.08 -20.00
CA ALA A 194 9.37 12.11 -20.71
C ALA A 194 9.65 11.69 -22.16
N MET A 195 9.98 10.42 -22.40
CA MET A 195 10.15 9.86 -23.75
C MET A 195 8.82 9.84 -24.52
N ALA A 196 7.74 9.37 -23.91
CA ALA A 196 6.41 9.39 -24.51
C ALA A 196 5.96 10.83 -24.87
N SER A 197 6.21 11.79 -23.99
CA SER A 197 5.85 13.20 -24.19
C SER A 197 6.61 13.82 -25.36
N ARG A 198 7.88 13.45 -25.58
CA ARG A 198 8.64 13.89 -26.76
C ARG A 198 8.03 13.35 -28.05
N ALA A 199 7.74 12.05 -28.09
CA ALA A 199 7.09 11.41 -29.24
C ALA A 199 5.73 12.07 -29.58
N VAL A 200 4.92 12.40 -28.57
CA VAL A 200 3.65 13.12 -28.78
C VAL A 200 3.88 14.53 -29.33
N ASN A 201 4.89 15.26 -28.84
CA ASN A 201 5.23 16.59 -29.35
C ASN A 201 5.76 16.55 -30.79
N GLU A 202 6.38 15.44 -31.20
CA GLU A 202 6.82 15.17 -32.57
C GLU A 202 5.66 14.74 -33.49
N GLY A 203 4.44 14.64 -32.96
CA GLY A 203 3.22 14.32 -33.73
C GLY A 203 2.88 12.83 -33.77
N ARG A 204 3.57 11.97 -33.00
CA ARG A 204 3.20 10.55 -32.91
C ARG A 204 1.89 10.39 -32.12
N PRO A 205 1.05 9.39 -32.47
CA PRO A 205 -0.16 9.09 -31.73
C PRO A 205 0.12 8.85 -30.25
N VAL A 206 -0.75 9.35 -29.37
CA VAL A 206 -0.63 9.24 -27.92
C VAL A 206 -0.72 7.78 -27.48
N SER A 207 -1.62 7.03 -28.12
CA SER A 207 -1.78 5.59 -27.90
C SER A 207 -0.46 4.84 -28.13
N GLU A 208 0.20 5.08 -29.28
CA GLU A 208 1.48 4.47 -29.65
C GLU A 208 2.63 4.95 -28.74
N ALA A 209 2.71 6.25 -28.46
CA ALA A 209 3.78 6.82 -27.64
C ALA A 209 3.75 6.28 -26.20
N MET A 210 2.56 6.08 -25.64
CA MET A 210 2.39 5.52 -24.30
C MET A 210 2.70 4.02 -24.28
N GLU A 211 2.27 3.26 -25.31
CA GLU A 211 2.53 1.82 -25.43
C GLU A 211 4.01 1.52 -25.57
N ALA A 212 4.71 2.23 -26.47
CA ALA A 212 6.14 2.06 -26.71
C ALA A 212 7.00 2.29 -25.45
N ASN A 213 6.48 3.05 -24.49
CA ASN A 213 7.16 3.34 -23.22
C ASN A 213 6.63 2.51 -22.04
N GLY A 214 5.76 1.53 -22.28
CA GLY A 214 5.21 0.65 -21.23
C GLY A 214 4.41 1.41 -20.19
N LEU A 215 3.66 2.43 -20.62
CA LEU A 215 2.79 3.24 -19.76
C LEU A 215 1.30 2.87 -19.92
N THR A 216 0.99 1.85 -20.73
CA THR A 216 -0.38 1.39 -20.97
C THR A 216 -0.57 -0.05 -20.53
N THR A 217 -1.82 -0.39 -20.25
CA THR A 217 -2.33 -1.75 -20.31
C THR A 217 -3.05 -1.97 -21.63
N ILE A 218 -3.41 -3.22 -21.96
CA ILE A 218 -4.19 -3.54 -23.17
C ILE A 218 -5.51 -2.74 -23.22
N ILE A 219 -6.17 -2.57 -22.07
CA ILE A 219 -7.43 -1.84 -21.97
C ILE A 219 -7.19 -0.33 -22.09
N ALA A 220 -6.16 0.18 -21.41
CA ALA A 220 -5.77 1.59 -21.53
C ALA A 220 -5.43 1.94 -22.98
N LEU A 221 -4.64 1.12 -23.68
CA LEU A 221 -4.30 1.32 -25.08
C LEU A 221 -5.56 1.48 -25.95
N ARG A 222 -6.52 0.55 -25.83
CA ARG A 222 -7.76 0.62 -26.61
C ARG A 222 -8.55 1.89 -26.35
N MET A 223 -8.69 2.28 -25.09
CA MET A 223 -9.39 3.51 -24.72
C MET A 223 -8.64 4.76 -25.20
N LEU A 224 -7.30 4.78 -25.14
CA LEU A 224 -6.47 5.85 -25.71
C LEU A 224 -6.71 5.97 -27.22
N THR A 225 -6.67 4.85 -27.95
CA THR A 225 -6.91 4.84 -29.40
C THR A 225 -8.31 5.34 -29.75
N VAL A 226 -9.33 4.99 -28.97
CA VAL A 226 -10.70 5.50 -29.15
C VAL A 226 -10.77 7.00 -28.85
N GLY A 227 -10.15 7.45 -27.75
CA GLY A 227 -10.12 8.86 -27.35
C GLY A 227 -9.41 9.73 -28.38
N GLU A 228 -8.32 9.22 -28.96
CA GLU A 228 -7.55 9.88 -30.00
C GLU A 228 -8.35 10.02 -31.31
N LYS A 229 -9.00 8.94 -31.77
CA LYS A 229 -9.83 8.96 -32.99
C LYS A 229 -11.10 9.80 -32.86
N SER A 230 -11.69 9.83 -31.67
CA SER A 230 -12.94 10.58 -31.40
C SER A 230 -12.69 12.02 -30.96
N GLY A 231 -11.43 12.41 -30.73
CA GLY A 231 -11.08 13.71 -30.14
C GLY A 231 -11.46 13.85 -28.66
N ASN A 232 -11.92 12.78 -28.02
CA ASN A 232 -12.40 12.79 -26.63
C ASN A 232 -11.42 12.11 -25.67
N MET A 233 -10.16 12.58 -25.70
CA MET A 233 -9.10 12.05 -24.85
C MET A 233 -9.36 12.29 -23.36
N GLY A 234 -9.97 13.41 -22.99
CA GLY A 234 -10.26 13.72 -21.59
C GLY A 234 -11.17 12.69 -20.94
N GLU A 235 -12.28 12.34 -21.58
CA GLU A 235 -13.20 11.32 -21.07
C GLU A 235 -12.57 9.92 -21.06
N MET A 236 -11.85 9.54 -22.12
CA MET A 236 -11.23 8.21 -22.15
C MET A 236 -10.15 8.05 -21.08
N MET A 237 -9.36 9.08 -20.79
CA MET A 237 -8.38 9.05 -19.70
C MET A 237 -9.04 8.87 -18.33
N GLU A 238 -10.20 9.50 -18.10
CA GLU A 238 -10.97 9.28 -16.86
C GLU A 238 -11.51 7.85 -16.78
N LYS A 239 -12.07 7.30 -17.87
CA LYS A 239 -12.55 5.91 -17.91
C LYS A 239 -11.43 4.88 -17.68
N ILE A 240 -10.24 5.14 -18.22
CA ILE A 240 -9.06 4.29 -17.95
C ILE A 240 -8.73 4.30 -16.46
N ALA A 241 -8.74 5.48 -15.84
CA ALA A 241 -8.46 5.62 -14.42
C ALA A 241 -9.50 4.92 -13.55
N GLU A 242 -10.79 5.07 -13.87
CA GLU A 242 -11.89 4.38 -13.18
C GLU A 242 -11.73 2.86 -13.27
N PHE A 243 -11.48 2.34 -14.48
CA PHE A 243 -11.26 0.92 -14.70
C PHE A 243 -10.11 0.37 -13.84
N HIS A 244 -8.97 1.07 -13.82
CA HIS A 244 -7.81 0.65 -13.03
C HIS A 244 -8.03 0.76 -11.52
N ASP A 245 -8.73 1.77 -11.04
CA ASP A 245 -9.04 1.85 -9.60
C ASP A 245 -9.97 0.75 -9.12
N GLU A 246 -10.94 0.37 -9.94
CA GLU A 246 -11.77 -0.77 -9.63
C GLU A 246 -10.96 -2.06 -9.62
N GLU A 247 -10.03 -2.24 -10.57
CA GLU A 247 -9.14 -3.40 -10.60
C GLU A 247 -8.27 -3.47 -9.35
N ILE A 248 -7.70 -2.33 -8.93
CA ILE A 248 -6.91 -2.22 -7.70
C ILE A 248 -7.77 -2.50 -6.47
N SER A 249 -8.98 -1.94 -6.41
CA SER A 249 -9.91 -2.15 -5.29
C SER A 249 -10.27 -3.63 -5.16
N ARG A 250 -10.65 -4.28 -6.27
CA ARG A 250 -10.96 -5.72 -6.31
C ARG A 250 -9.76 -6.56 -5.87
N TRP A 251 -8.56 -6.22 -6.33
CA TRP A 251 -7.35 -6.93 -5.94
C TRP A 251 -7.05 -6.78 -4.44
N VAL A 252 -7.21 -5.59 -3.88
CA VAL A 252 -7.01 -5.35 -2.43
C VAL A 252 -8.04 -6.09 -1.60
N GLU A 253 -9.31 -6.09 -2.00
CA GLU A 253 -10.36 -6.86 -1.33
C GLU A 253 -10.09 -8.37 -1.38
N TRP A 254 -9.72 -8.89 -2.55
CA TRP A 254 -9.35 -10.29 -2.72
C TRP A 254 -8.14 -10.67 -1.87
N PHE A 255 -7.10 -9.83 -1.88
CA PHE A 255 -5.90 -10.04 -1.07
C PHE A 255 -6.25 -10.08 0.42
N ALA A 256 -7.04 -9.12 0.91
CA ALA A 256 -7.48 -9.08 2.31
C ALA A 256 -8.26 -10.34 2.70
N ARG A 257 -9.18 -10.80 1.85
CA ARG A 257 -9.97 -12.02 2.07
C ARG A 257 -9.14 -13.30 2.07
N LEU A 258 -8.07 -13.37 1.28
CA LEU A 258 -7.15 -14.51 1.28
C LEU A 258 -6.23 -14.50 2.51
N PHE A 259 -5.83 -13.29 2.93
CA PHE A 259 -4.93 -13.11 4.06
C PHE A 259 -5.57 -13.50 5.39
N GLU A 260 -6.88 -13.33 5.52
CA GLU A 260 -7.65 -13.67 6.73
C GLU A 260 -7.56 -15.16 7.10
N PRO A 261 -7.94 -16.13 6.24
CA PRO A 261 -7.79 -17.56 6.54
C PRO A 261 -6.35 -17.95 6.83
N LEU A 262 -5.39 -17.41 6.07
CA LEU A 262 -3.97 -17.69 6.26
C LEU A 262 -3.50 -17.28 7.66
N LEU A 263 -3.85 -16.06 8.09
CA LEU A 263 -3.51 -15.58 9.42
C LEU A 263 -4.23 -16.36 10.52
N MET A 264 -5.52 -16.67 10.35
CA MET A 264 -6.27 -17.48 11.31
C MET A 264 -5.66 -18.87 11.46
N THR A 265 -5.34 -19.55 10.36
CA THR A 265 -4.66 -20.85 10.39
C THR A 265 -3.28 -20.73 11.03
N ALA A 266 -2.50 -19.69 10.72
CA ALA A 266 -1.19 -19.48 11.33
C ALA A 266 -1.29 -19.27 12.85
N ILE A 267 -2.18 -18.39 13.31
CA ILE A 267 -2.40 -18.15 14.74
C ILE A 267 -2.91 -19.41 15.43
N GLY A 268 -3.89 -20.10 14.83
CA GLY A 268 -4.42 -21.36 15.35
C GLY A 268 -3.36 -22.44 15.46
N LEU A 269 -2.46 -22.54 14.48
CA LEU A 269 -1.34 -23.48 14.50
C LEU A 269 -0.32 -23.11 15.58
N VAL A 270 0.01 -21.83 15.74
CA VAL A 270 0.91 -21.35 16.81
C VAL A 270 0.33 -21.65 18.19
N ILE A 271 -0.93 -21.26 18.44
CA ILE A 271 -1.60 -21.50 19.72
C ILE A 271 -1.78 -22.99 19.97
N GLY A 272 -2.24 -23.74 18.96
CA GLY A 272 -2.44 -25.18 19.05
C GLY A 272 -1.14 -25.92 19.34
N ALA A 273 -0.04 -25.55 18.68
CA ALA A 273 1.28 -26.08 18.98
C ALA A 273 1.66 -25.80 20.43
N ILE A 274 1.56 -24.55 20.90
CA ILE A 274 1.88 -24.19 22.28
C ILE A 274 1.07 -25.05 23.27
N VAL A 275 -0.24 -25.18 23.07
CA VAL A 275 -1.10 -25.99 23.93
C VAL A 275 -0.67 -27.46 23.92
N VAL A 276 -0.50 -28.07 22.75
CA VAL A 276 -0.08 -29.48 22.67
C VAL A 276 1.27 -29.70 23.35
N LEU A 277 2.25 -28.82 23.10
CA LEU A 277 3.56 -28.89 23.73
C LEU A 277 3.48 -28.79 25.26
N MET A 278 2.51 -28.05 25.80
CA MET A 278 2.32 -27.92 27.24
C MET A 278 1.65 -29.14 27.87
N TYR A 279 0.71 -29.79 27.17
CA TYR A 279 -0.05 -30.94 27.68
C TYR A 279 0.63 -32.28 27.45
N MET A 280 1.41 -32.43 26.37
CA MET A 280 2.05 -33.70 26.02
C MET A 280 2.92 -34.29 27.15
N PRO A 281 3.75 -33.51 27.87
CA PRO A 281 4.52 -34.05 28.99
C PRO A 281 3.66 -34.49 30.18
N ILE A 282 2.48 -33.89 30.39
CA ILE A 282 1.52 -34.33 31.42
C ILE A 282 1.03 -35.74 31.09
N PHE A 283 0.73 -36.01 29.82
CA PHE A 283 0.31 -37.34 29.37
C PHE A 283 1.43 -38.37 29.49
N GLU A 284 2.67 -38.02 29.17
CA GLU A 284 3.83 -38.90 29.35
C GLU A 284 4.07 -39.25 30.82
N LEU A 285 3.97 -38.27 31.71
CA LEU A 285 4.07 -38.48 33.16
C LEU A 285 2.97 -39.42 33.68
N ALA A 286 1.72 -39.23 33.24
CA ALA A 286 0.61 -40.11 33.59
C ALA A 286 0.81 -41.55 33.04
N GLY A 287 1.39 -41.69 31.85
CA GLY A 287 1.70 -43.00 31.25
C GLY A 287 2.88 -43.72 31.91
N SER A 288 3.84 -42.99 32.47
CA SER A 288 5.01 -43.54 33.18
C SER A 288 4.71 -44.05 34.59
N LEU A 289 3.53 -43.76 35.15
CA LEU A 289 3.07 -44.21 36.47
C LEU A 289 2.51 -45.66 36.48
N LYS A 290 3.08 -46.56 35.66
CA LYS A 290 2.80 -48.00 35.71
C LYS A 290 3.87 -48.77 36.46
#